data_AF-A0A6I4MHQ1-F1
#
_entry.id   AF-A0A6I4MHQ1-F1
#
_cell.length_a   1.000
_cell.length_b   1.000
_cell.length_c   1.000
_cell.angle_alpha   90.00
_cell.angle_beta   90.00
_cell.angle_gamma   90.00
#
_symmetry.space_group_name_H-M   'P 1'
#
loop_
_entity.id
_entity.type
_entity.pdbx_description
1 polymer ?
#
loop_
_entity_poly.entity_id
_entity_poly.type
_entity_poly.pdbx_seq_one_letter_code
_entity_poly.pdbx_strand_id
1 'polypeptide(L)'
;MSWATKGAESAVVSIAVDGRHVTDLVVPASDPTPRSLALGRVGRGRHKVTFRFAKGSAPAARRVRLARTGVRMPSADQLVLRYAPVVVGRTLAVTGDAYQNATTDTPLIAWHETKPAATPGHKILEYSVVWSNEDGGTDTPALMARWGRTTDIEWIYRVEVDAKGNRVDGTGVYQAPNHATLQFTGEYEADHPVLQTCTVNNNMCDAVTPGSPLRFMPDVTATRPEDRTREYVMDQQPWTYRVMAQEMLREGKIESPSDPATTAVGDQRTYLFVEFAKTTGAATGTGSVPGVALGVRLKSDPSRLYRSDHDQPTWSIDRDGPVATTVELPEGTTASDIASVEAIRRPTGLGDNGAPATVASLNRGFFLDGSYLPKPSFLSWKGSVTLTPDDPSGVLWRP
;
A
#
# COMPACT_ATOMS: atom_id res chain seq x y z
N MET A 1 -6.31 19.16 13.43
CA MET A 1 -6.74 18.02 12.58
C MET A 1 -5.70 16.92 12.72
N SER A 2 -6.14 15.70 12.97
CA SER A 2 -5.29 14.50 13.09
C SER A 2 -6.11 13.27 12.74
N TRP A 3 -5.60 12.45 11.83
CA TRP A 3 -6.17 11.16 11.46
C TRP A 3 -6.34 10.21 12.66
N ALA A 4 -5.59 10.41 13.75
CA ALA A 4 -5.66 9.60 14.97
C ALA A 4 -6.86 9.93 15.87
N THR A 5 -7.58 11.02 15.61
CA THR A 5 -8.61 11.53 16.52
C THR A 5 -9.97 11.47 15.87
N LYS A 6 -10.88 10.70 16.49
CA LYS A 6 -12.28 10.62 16.05
C LYS A 6 -12.95 12.00 16.05
N GLY A 7 -13.64 12.35 14.96
CA GLY A 7 -14.24 13.67 14.72
C GLY A 7 -13.25 14.77 14.31
N ALA A 8 -11.97 14.45 14.12
CA ALA A 8 -10.93 15.35 13.65
C ALA A 8 -10.02 14.71 12.58
N GLU A 9 -10.51 13.68 11.90
CA GLU A 9 -9.77 12.80 11.01
C GLU A 9 -9.22 13.56 9.81
N SER A 10 -10.10 14.26 9.08
CA SER A 10 -9.71 14.93 7.85
C SER A 10 -10.57 16.14 7.49
N ALA A 11 -10.02 16.95 6.59
CA ALA A 11 -10.80 17.89 5.80
C ALA A 11 -10.87 17.39 4.35
N VAL A 12 -12.00 17.63 3.68
CA VAL A 12 -12.21 17.29 2.27
C VAL A 12 -12.28 18.58 1.44
N VAL A 13 -11.50 18.62 0.36
CA VAL A 13 -11.57 19.68 -0.65
C VAL A 13 -12.05 19.08 -1.95
N SER A 14 -13.25 19.47 -2.39
CA SER A 14 -13.77 19.10 -3.70
C SER A 14 -13.17 19.99 -4.77
N ILE A 15 -12.75 19.37 -5.87
CA ILE A 15 -12.07 20.03 -6.98
C ILE A 15 -12.90 19.87 -8.23
N ALA A 16 -13.17 20.99 -8.89
CA ALA A 16 -13.93 21.05 -10.13
C ALA A 16 -13.16 21.76 -11.23
N VAL A 17 -13.30 21.28 -12.46
CA VAL A 17 -12.79 21.93 -13.69
C VAL A 17 -13.98 22.34 -14.52
N ASP A 18 -14.08 23.63 -14.84
CA ASP A 18 -15.18 24.23 -15.61
C ASP A 18 -16.56 23.89 -15.04
N GLY A 19 -16.66 23.80 -13.71
CA GLY A 19 -17.88 23.49 -12.98
C GLY A 19 -18.17 21.99 -12.80
N ARG A 20 -17.43 21.10 -13.47
CA ARG A 20 -17.54 19.64 -13.31
C ARG A 20 -16.67 19.15 -12.16
N HIS A 21 -17.25 18.41 -11.21
CA HIS A 21 -16.50 17.74 -10.13
C HIS A 21 -15.61 16.64 -10.72
N VAL A 22 -14.30 16.73 -10.48
CA VAL A 22 -13.30 15.85 -11.09
C VAL A 22 -12.62 14.93 -10.08
N THR A 23 -12.36 15.43 -8.87
CA THR A 23 -11.65 14.70 -7.81
C THR A 23 -11.82 15.42 -6.48
N ASP A 24 -11.64 14.70 -5.39
CA ASP A 24 -11.60 15.19 -4.02
C ASP A 24 -10.21 14.98 -3.42
N LEU A 25 -9.80 15.92 -2.58
CA LEU A 25 -8.59 15.84 -1.79
C LEU A 25 -8.94 15.67 -0.32
N VAL A 26 -8.59 14.52 0.25
CA VAL A 26 -8.62 14.27 1.69
C VAL A 26 -7.30 14.76 2.31
N VAL A 27 -7.44 15.62 3.32
CA VAL A 27 -6.33 16.24 4.07
C VAL A 27 -6.34 15.66 5.49
N PRO A 28 -5.55 14.61 5.76
CA PRO A 28 -5.62 13.84 7.02
C PRO A 28 -4.81 14.44 8.17
N ALA A 29 -4.06 15.52 7.92
CA ALA A 29 -3.17 16.11 8.90
C ALA A 29 -3.09 17.63 8.76
N SER A 30 -2.64 18.29 9.83
CA SER A 30 -2.39 19.74 9.83
C SER A 30 -1.01 20.08 9.24
N ASP A 31 -0.13 19.10 9.13
CA ASP A 31 1.21 19.27 8.57
C ASP A 31 1.15 19.48 7.04
N PRO A 32 2.03 20.31 6.47
CA PRO A 32 2.12 20.47 5.03
C PRO A 32 2.52 19.16 4.35
N THR A 33 1.61 18.60 3.53
CA THR A 33 1.87 17.43 2.70
C THR A 33 1.81 17.83 1.22
N PRO A 34 2.91 17.69 0.45
CA PRO A 34 2.85 17.81 -1.00
C PRO A 34 1.88 16.80 -1.59
N ARG A 35 0.94 17.25 -2.42
CA ARG A 35 -0.03 16.38 -3.10
C ARG A 35 -0.13 16.79 -4.56
N SER A 36 -0.12 15.78 -5.42
CA SER A 36 -0.45 15.89 -6.82
C SER A 36 -1.67 15.01 -7.09
N LEU A 37 -2.52 15.48 -8.00
CA LEU A 37 -3.76 14.83 -8.39
C LEU A 37 -4.06 15.20 -9.84
N ALA A 38 -4.71 14.29 -10.55
CA ALA A 38 -5.13 14.53 -11.92
C ALA A 38 -6.40 15.40 -11.94
N LEU A 39 -6.50 16.26 -12.97
CA LEU A 39 -7.68 17.09 -13.23
C LEU A 39 -8.48 16.60 -14.46
N GLY A 40 -7.93 15.63 -15.18
CA GLY A 40 -8.55 14.97 -16.33
C GLY A 40 -8.27 15.68 -17.63
N ARG A 41 -8.86 15.16 -18.71
CA ARG A 41 -8.73 15.76 -20.04
C ARG A 41 -9.46 17.10 -20.12
N VAL A 42 -8.77 18.10 -20.66
CA VAL A 42 -9.32 19.42 -21.01
C VAL A 42 -9.06 19.73 -22.48
N GLY A 43 -9.91 20.57 -23.07
CA GLY A 43 -9.72 21.09 -24.42
C GLY A 43 -8.59 22.12 -24.50
N ARG A 44 -8.33 22.64 -25.70
CA ARG A 44 -7.47 23.83 -25.84
C ARG A 44 -8.28 25.06 -25.40
N GLY A 45 -7.78 25.81 -24.43
CA GLY A 45 -8.41 27.06 -24.02
C GLY A 45 -8.06 27.48 -22.61
N ARG A 46 -8.85 28.43 -22.10
CA ARG A 46 -8.83 28.82 -20.69
C ARG A 46 -9.79 27.94 -19.91
N HIS A 47 -9.31 27.37 -18.82
CA HIS A 47 -10.08 26.52 -17.92
C HIS A 47 -10.09 27.11 -16.52
N LYS A 48 -11.16 26.88 -15.77
CA LYS A 48 -11.30 27.31 -14.38
C LYS A 48 -11.25 26.10 -13.46
N VAL A 49 -10.22 26.04 -12.61
CA VAL A 49 -10.16 25.11 -11.49
C VAL A 49 -10.77 25.77 -10.26
N THR A 50 -11.73 25.10 -9.64
CA THR A 50 -12.44 25.57 -8.44
C THR A 50 -12.19 24.59 -7.31
N PHE A 51 -11.79 25.12 -6.14
CA PHE A 51 -11.62 24.37 -4.91
C PHE A 51 -12.75 24.74 -3.94
N ARG A 52 -13.37 23.75 -3.31
CA ARG A 52 -14.44 23.96 -2.32
C ARG A 52 -14.18 23.13 -1.09
N PHE A 53 -14.24 23.76 0.09
CA PHE A 53 -14.31 23.02 1.34
C PHE A 53 -15.62 22.22 1.34
N ALA A 54 -15.51 20.89 1.39
CA ALA A 54 -16.61 19.99 1.04
C ALA A 54 -17.21 19.30 2.26
N LYS A 55 -18.43 18.78 2.07
CA LYS A 55 -19.04 17.81 2.99
C LYS A 55 -18.16 16.56 3.09
N GLY A 56 -18.30 15.81 4.19
CA GLY A 56 -17.41 14.71 4.54
C GLY A 56 -16.19 15.14 5.37
N SER A 57 -15.91 16.45 5.45
CA SER A 57 -14.91 16.97 6.40
C SER A 57 -15.35 16.70 7.84
N ALA A 58 -14.41 16.31 8.70
CA ALA A 58 -14.68 16.07 10.10
C ALA A 58 -15.12 17.38 10.82
N PRO A 59 -15.91 17.32 11.90
CA PRO A 59 -16.40 18.51 12.60
C PRO A 59 -15.31 19.48 13.08
N ALA A 60 -14.14 18.97 13.44
CA ALA A 60 -13.00 19.80 13.84
C ALA A 60 -12.30 20.51 12.67
N ALA A 61 -12.58 20.10 11.42
CA ALA A 61 -12.00 20.72 10.23
C ALA A 61 -12.70 22.04 9.92
N ARG A 62 -11.98 23.16 10.07
CA ARG A 62 -12.54 24.51 9.82
C ARG A 62 -11.98 25.20 8.59
N ARG A 63 -10.79 24.79 8.13
CA ARG A 63 -10.08 25.43 7.01
C ARG A 63 -9.04 24.49 6.44
N VAL A 64 -8.86 24.53 5.13
CA VAL A 64 -7.69 23.99 4.43
C VAL A 64 -6.91 25.14 3.81
N ARG A 65 -5.59 25.14 3.98
CA ARG A 65 -4.70 26.09 3.31
C ARG A 65 -3.93 25.36 2.22
N LEU A 66 -4.25 25.67 0.97
CA LEU A 66 -3.46 25.24 -0.17
C LEU A 66 -2.34 26.25 -0.42
N ALA A 67 -1.11 25.78 -0.54
CA ALA A 67 0.06 26.61 -0.81
C ALA A 67 0.78 26.08 -2.05
N ARG A 68 1.37 26.97 -2.85
CA ARG A 68 2.13 26.62 -4.07
C ARG A 68 1.31 25.78 -5.07
N THR A 69 0.03 26.11 -5.22
CA THR A 69 -0.85 25.45 -6.18
C THR A 69 -0.40 25.78 -7.60
N GLY A 70 -0.20 24.75 -8.42
CA GLY A 70 0.08 24.88 -9.84
C GLY A 70 -0.69 23.84 -10.63
N VAL A 71 -1.02 24.16 -11.88
CA VAL A 71 -1.58 23.22 -12.83
C VAL A 71 -0.58 23.08 -13.96
N ARG A 72 -0.26 21.83 -14.31
CA ARG A 72 0.64 21.51 -15.42
C ARG A 72 -0.05 20.56 -16.38
N MET A 73 0.23 20.74 -17.66
CA MET A 73 -0.02 19.72 -18.69
C MET A 73 1.29 18.95 -18.86
N PRO A 74 1.43 17.77 -18.25
CA PRO A 74 2.69 17.02 -18.33
C PRO A 74 2.92 16.56 -19.77
N SER A 75 4.08 16.81 -20.38
CA SER A 75 4.38 16.31 -21.73
C SER A 75 4.86 14.86 -21.69
N ALA A 76 5.67 14.53 -20.68
CA ALA A 76 5.94 13.16 -20.26
C ALA A 76 4.67 12.53 -19.69
N ASP A 77 4.59 11.19 -19.72
CA ASP A 77 3.52 10.42 -19.07
C ASP A 77 2.10 10.63 -19.62
N GLN A 78 1.94 11.37 -20.74
CA GLN A 78 0.64 11.59 -21.38
C GLN A 78 -0.12 10.30 -21.63
N LEU A 79 0.58 9.23 -22.03
CA LEU A 79 -0.04 7.94 -22.31
C LEU A 79 -0.67 7.32 -21.05
N VAL A 80 0.05 7.31 -19.93
CA VAL A 80 -0.43 6.68 -18.68
C VAL A 80 -1.45 7.56 -17.97
N LEU A 81 -1.32 8.88 -18.09
CA LEU A 81 -2.33 9.80 -17.55
C LEU A 81 -3.63 9.74 -18.33
N ARG A 82 -3.60 9.49 -19.65
CA ARG A 82 -4.79 9.36 -20.50
C ARG A 82 -5.72 8.24 -20.05
N TYR A 83 -5.16 7.12 -19.60
CA TYR A 83 -5.92 5.92 -19.18
C TYR A 83 -5.95 5.72 -17.67
N ALA A 84 -5.50 6.71 -16.88
CA ALA A 84 -5.53 6.66 -15.43
C ALA A 84 -6.98 6.53 -14.93
N PRO A 85 -7.30 5.61 -14.01
CA PRO A 85 -8.66 5.44 -13.52
C PRO A 85 -9.18 6.62 -12.68
N VAL A 86 -10.48 6.88 -12.79
CA VAL A 86 -11.24 7.58 -11.76
C VAL A 86 -11.67 6.54 -10.73
N VAL A 87 -11.31 6.77 -9.46
CA VAL A 87 -11.71 5.93 -8.33
C VAL A 87 -12.84 6.62 -7.57
N VAL A 88 -14.07 6.17 -7.77
CA VAL A 88 -15.22 6.60 -6.97
C VAL A 88 -15.12 5.98 -5.58
N GLY A 89 -15.39 6.81 -4.57
CA GLY A 89 -15.33 6.41 -3.18
C GLY A 89 -16.34 5.32 -2.82
N ARG A 90 -16.01 4.55 -1.79
CA ARG A 90 -16.84 3.48 -1.26
C ARG A 90 -18.06 4.03 -0.53
N THR A 91 -19.20 3.39 -0.75
CA THR A 91 -20.50 3.71 -0.15
C THR A 91 -21.16 2.44 0.40
N LEU A 92 -20.38 1.61 1.08
CA LEU A 92 -20.81 0.34 1.66
C LEU A 92 -21.83 0.56 2.77
N ALA A 93 -22.91 -0.22 2.76
CA ALA A 93 -23.95 -0.12 3.79
C ALA A 93 -23.43 -0.43 5.21
N VAL A 94 -22.39 -1.28 5.32
CA VAL A 94 -21.86 -1.78 6.60
C VAL A 94 -21.31 -0.67 7.52
N THR A 95 -20.89 0.47 6.96
CA THR A 95 -20.35 1.61 7.72
C THR A 95 -21.37 2.74 7.87
N GLY A 96 -22.46 2.75 7.10
CA GLY A 96 -23.57 3.70 7.24
C GLY A 96 -23.29 5.17 6.86
N ASP A 97 -22.11 5.50 6.32
CA ASP A 97 -21.73 6.85 5.87
C ASP A 97 -21.50 6.86 4.35
N ALA A 98 -21.88 7.93 3.65
CA ALA A 98 -21.57 8.11 2.23
C ALA A 98 -20.17 8.71 2.01
N TYR A 99 -19.54 9.25 3.05
CA TYR A 99 -18.22 9.90 3.01
C TYR A 99 -17.12 9.03 3.65
N GLN A 100 -17.22 7.71 3.57
CA GLN A 100 -16.35 6.76 4.29
C GLN A 100 -14.87 7.04 4.07
N ASN A 101 -14.47 7.25 2.80
CA ASN A 101 -13.08 7.56 2.44
C ASN A 101 -12.57 8.90 2.99
N ALA A 102 -13.40 9.72 3.64
CA ALA A 102 -12.92 10.88 4.38
C ALA A 102 -12.42 10.52 5.80
N THR A 103 -12.73 9.33 6.30
CA THR A 103 -12.39 8.91 7.67
C THR A 103 -11.62 7.60 7.75
N THR A 104 -11.74 6.74 6.74
CA THR A 104 -11.09 5.42 6.69
C THR A 104 -10.94 4.94 5.26
N ASP A 105 -9.90 4.15 4.99
CA ASP A 105 -9.54 3.66 3.65
C ASP A 105 -9.52 4.80 2.61
N THR A 106 -8.92 5.93 2.92
CA THR A 106 -8.78 6.99 1.91
C THR A 106 -7.75 6.56 0.86
N PRO A 107 -7.99 6.73 -0.45
CA PRO A 107 -6.92 6.65 -1.44
C PRO A 107 -5.83 7.68 -1.11
N LEU A 108 -4.60 7.22 -0.90
CA LEU A 108 -3.48 8.06 -0.48
C LEU A 108 -2.64 8.49 -1.69
N ILE A 109 -2.10 7.50 -2.40
CA ILE A 109 -1.18 7.62 -3.52
C ILE A 109 -1.49 6.55 -4.55
N ALA A 110 -1.12 6.79 -5.80
CA ALA A 110 -1.22 5.81 -6.88
C ALA A 110 0.06 5.81 -7.71
N TRP A 111 0.25 4.77 -8.50
CA TRP A 111 1.34 4.67 -9.45
C TRP A 111 0.93 3.83 -10.64
N HIS A 112 1.80 3.79 -11.65
CA HIS A 112 1.65 2.89 -12.78
C HIS A 112 2.89 2.02 -12.99
N GLU A 113 2.66 0.87 -13.61
CA GLU A 113 3.70 0.00 -14.17
C GLU A 113 3.36 -0.26 -15.64
N THR A 114 4.39 -0.28 -16.48
CA THR A 114 4.24 -0.60 -17.91
C THR A 114 4.89 -1.94 -18.18
N LYS A 115 4.11 -2.91 -18.64
CA LYS A 115 4.56 -4.28 -18.93
C LYS A 115 4.51 -4.54 -20.43
N PRO A 116 5.37 -5.42 -20.97
CA PRO A 116 5.24 -5.86 -22.36
C PRO A 116 3.92 -6.61 -22.55
N ALA A 117 3.23 -6.36 -23.66
CA ALA A 117 2.10 -7.18 -24.09
C ALA A 117 2.58 -8.38 -24.93
N ALA A 118 1.71 -9.37 -25.12
CA ALA A 118 2.01 -10.51 -26.00
C ALA A 118 2.17 -10.07 -27.47
N THR A 119 1.40 -9.06 -27.89
CA THR A 119 1.50 -8.48 -29.24
C THR A 119 2.73 -7.57 -29.33
N PRO A 120 3.65 -7.80 -30.28
CA PRO A 120 4.84 -6.96 -30.44
C PRO A 120 4.50 -5.48 -30.62
N GLY A 121 5.20 -4.61 -29.87
CA GLY A 121 5.00 -3.16 -29.90
C GLY A 121 3.83 -2.66 -29.06
N HIS A 122 2.96 -3.54 -28.55
CA HIS A 122 1.92 -3.19 -27.59
C HIS A 122 2.47 -3.20 -26.16
N LYS A 123 1.77 -2.53 -25.26
CA LYS A 123 2.13 -2.42 -23.85
C LYS A 123 0.89 -2.60 -22.97
N ILE A 124 1.06 -3.18 -21.79
CA ILE A 124 0.03 -3.20 -20.75
C ILE A 124 0.34 -2.12 -19.74
N LEU A 125 -0.61 -1.22 -19.49
CA LEU A 125 -0.54 -0.23 -18.42
C LEU A 125 -1.30 -0.79 -17.22
N GLU A 126 -0.64 -0.93 -16.09
CA GLU A 126 -1.22 -1.36 -14.82
C GLU A 126 -1.21 -0.21 -13.82
N TYR A 127 -2.34 0.08 -13.20
CA TYR A 127 -2.48 1.13 -12.19
C TYR A 127 -2.76 0.51 -10.83
N SER A 128 -2.12 1.04 -9.81
CA SER A 128 -2.29 0.58 -8.43
C SER A 128 -2.45 1.76 -7.48
N VAL A 129 -3.13 1.52 -6.36
CA VAL A 129 -3.44 2.54 -5.34
C VAL A 129 -3.07 2.00 -3.96
N VAL A 130 -2.65 2.91 -3.08
CA VAL A 130 -2.51 2.66 -1.64
C VAL A 130 -3.70 3.32 -0.93
N TRP A 131 -4.43 2.55 -0.14
CA TRP A 131 -5.48 3.03 0.77
C TRP A 131 -4.95 3.10 2.19
N SER A 132 -5.54 3.97 3.01
CA SER A 132 -5.04 4.20 4.36
C SER A 132 -5.19 3.03 5.34
N ASN A 133 -6.09 2.09 5.04
CA ASN A 133 -6.29 0.86 5.79
C ASN A 133 -6.84 -0.27 4.90
N GLU A 134 -6.80 -1.50 5.41
CA GLU A 134 -7.64 -2.63 5.01
C GLU A 134 -8.68 -2.88 6.12
N ASP A 135 -9.96 -2.62 5.85
CA ASP A 135 -11.05 -2.76 6.84
C ASP A 135 -11.55 -4.19 7.02
N GLY A 136 -11.15 -5.11 6.14
CA GLY A 136 -11.47 -6.53 6.24
C GLY A 136 -10.72 -7.36 5.22
N GLY A 137 -10.79 -8.69 5.33
CA GLY A 137 -9.96 -9.60 4.54
C GLY A 137 -8.84 -10.15 5.41
N THR A 138 -7.65 -9.57 5.30
CA THR A 138 -6.49 -9.92 6.13
C THR A 138 -6.58 -9.22 7.49
N ASP A 139 -6.32 -9.95 8.58
CA ASP A 139 -6.29 -9.36 9.91
C ASP A 139 -5.02 -8.51 10.12
N THR A 140 -5.12 -7.48 10.96
CA THR A 140 -4.07 -6.48 11.16
C THR A 140 -2.70 -7.06 11.58
N PRO A 141 -2.63 -8.07 12.48
CA PRO A 141 -1.36 -8.73 12.78
C PRO A 141 -0.72 -9.40 11.56
N ALA A 142 -1.49 -10.15 10.77
CA ALA A 142 -0.97 -10.78 9.55
C ALA A 142 -0.58 -9.74 8.50
N LEU A 143 -1.25 -8.58 8.47
CA LEU A 143 -0.88 -7.46 7.61
C LEU A 143 0.52 -6.93 7.93
N MET A 144 0.79 -6.68 9.21
CA MET A 144 2.12 -6.28 9.69
C MET A 144 3.19 -7.35 9.41
N ALA A 145 2.87 -8.62 9.66
CA ALA A 145 3.79 -9.74 9.45
C ALA A 145 4.11 -10.00 7.97
N ARG A 146 3.09 -10.00 7.09
CA ARG A 146 3.23 -10.44 5.69
C ARG A 146 3.51 -9.30 4.72
N TRP A 147 3.17 -8.07 5.07
CA TRP A 147 3.25 -6.93 4.17
C TRP A 147 3.99 -5.73 4.77
N GLY A 148 4.20 -5.71 6.09
CA GLY A 148 4.89 -4.62 6.77
C GLY A 148 4.10 -3.31 6.80
N ARG A 149 2.77 -3.40 6.75
CA ARG A 149 1.85 -2.26 6.74
C ARG A 149 0.44 -2.69 7.14
N THR A 150 -0.40 -1.74 7.54
CA THR A 150 -1.86 -1.91 7.67
C THR A 150 -2.64 -1.16 6.59
N THR A 151 -1.98 -0.30 5.82
CA THR A 151 -2.56 0.24 4.57
C THR A 151 -2.92 -0.92 3.66
N ASP A 152 -3.89 -0.72 2.77
CA ASP A 152 -4.15 -1.67 1.69
C ASP A 152 -3.45 -1.22 0.39
N ILE A 153 -3.05 -2.17 -0.43
CA ILE A 153 -2.42 -1.92 -1.72
C ILE A 153 -2.97 -2.90 -2.75
N GLU A 154 -3.64 -2.37 -3.77
CA GLU A 154 -4.25 -3.15 -4.84
C GLU A 154 -3.98 -2.56 -6.21
N TRP A 155 -3.88 -3.43 -7.22
CA TRP A 155 -3.93 -3.00 -8.61
C TRP A 155 -5.39 -2.83 -9.00
N ILE A 156 -5.75 -1.71 -9.61
CA ILE A 156 -7.16 -1.37 -9.83
C ILE A 156 -7.59 -1.54 -11.28
N TYR A 157 -6.66 -1.41 -12.23
CA TYR A 157 -6.99 -1.45 -13.64
C TYR A 157 -5.77 -1.82 -14.47
N ARG A 158 -6.00 -2.60 -15.53
CA ARG A 158 -5.03 -2.87 -16.60
C ARG A 158 -5.67 -2.62 -17.94
N VAL A 159 -4.88 -2.12 -18.88
CA VAL A 159 -5.32 -1.96 -20.28
C VAL A 159 -4.14 -2.14 -21.22
N GLU A 160 -4.37 -2.84 -22.34
CA GLU A 160 -3.39 -2.91 -23.42
C GLU A 160 -3.53 -1.68 -24.32
N VAL A 161 -2.39 -1.11 -24.70
CA VAL A 161 -2.30 -0.02 -25.67
C VAL A 161 -1.43 -0.44 -26.85
N ASP A 162 -1.85 -0.06 -28.05
CA ASP A 162 -1.13 -0.34 -29.29
C ASP A 162 0.15 0.50 -29.41
N ALA A 163 0.93 0.26 -30.47
CA ALA A 163 2.17 1.00 -30.75
C ALA A 163 1.95 2.52 -30.95
N LYS A 164 0.72 2.97 -31.19
CA LYS A 164 0.33 4.38 -31.32
C LYS A 164 -0.20 4.96 -30.01
N GLY A 165 -0.29 4.16 -28.94
CA GLY A 165 -0.84 4.55 -27.65
C GLY A 165 -2.37 4.59 -27.59
N ASN A 166 -3.06 3.95 -28.53
CA ASN A 166 -4.51 3.76 -28.46
C ASN A 166 -4.84 2.53 -27.65
N ARG A 167 -5.88 2.59 -26.83
CA ARG A 167 -6.43 1.41 -26.16
C ARG A 167 -6.78 0.33 -27.20
N VAL A 168 -6.38 -0.90 -26.91
CA VAL A 168 -6.87 -2.08 -27.63
C VAL A 168 -8.23 -2.45 -27.02
N ASP A 169 -9.27 -2.45 -27.84
CA ASP A 169 -10.63 -2.69 -27.37
C ASP A 169 -10.78 -4.08 -26.72
N GLY A 170 -11.56 -4.14 -25.64
CA GLY A 170 -11.81 -5.39 -24.90
C GLY A 170 -10.64 -5.91 -24.06
N THR A 171 -9.58 -5.12 -23.85
CA THR A 171 -8.43 -5.52 -23.02
C THR A 171 -8.44 -4.94 -21.61
N GLY A 172 -9.38 -4.04 -21.32
CA GLY A 172 -9.52 -3.44 -20.00
C GLY A 172 -9.94 -4.49 -18.97
N VAL A 173 -9.18 -4.66 -17.90
CA VAL A 173 -9.53 -5.54 -16.77
C VAL A 173 -9.29 -4.85 -15.43
N TYR A 174 -10.01 -5.27 -14.39
CA TYR A 174 -9.88 -4.72 -13.04
C TYR A 174 -9.86 -5.83 -11.98
N GLN A 175 -9.36 -5.50 -10.78
CA GLN A 175 -9.37 -6.41 -9.63
C GLN A 175 -10.72 -6.29 -8.91
N ALA A 176 -11.60 -7.23 -9.19
CA ALA A 176 -12.94 -7.33 -8.67
C ALA A 176 -12.97 -8.01 -7.29
N PRO A 177 -14.13 -8.08 -6.61
CA PRO A 177 -14.26 -8.76 -5.32
C PRO A 177 -13.69 -10.19 -5.33
N ASN A 178 -13.12 -10.61 -4.20
CA ASN A 178 -12.35 -11.85 -4.05
C ASN A 178 -11.06 -11.88 -4.88
N HIS A 179 -10.50 -10.71 -5.20
CA HIS A 179 -9.31 -10.56 -6.05
C HIS A 179 -9.46 -11.17 -7.45
N ALA A 180 -10.69 -11.31 -7.96
CA ALA A 180 -10.94 -11.83 -9.29
C ALA A 180 -10.49 -10.82 -10.35
N THR A 181 -9.88 -11.29 -11.45
CA THR A 181 -9.62 -10.43 -12.61
C THR A 181 -10.83 -10.50 -13.55
N LEU A 182 -11.60 -9.40 -13.64
CA LEU A 182 -12.76 -9.32 -14.52
C LEU A 182 -12.53 -8.32 -15.65
N GLN A 183 -13.21 -8.56 -16.78
CA GLN A 183 -13.27 -7.61 -17.89
C GLN A 183 -13.99 -6.33 -17.44
N PHE A 184 -13.44 -5.18 -17.82
CA PHE A 184 -14.06 -3.88 -17.58
C PHE A 184 -15.16 -3.62 -18.61
N THR A 185 -16.38 -3.46 -18.11
CA THR A 185 -17.58 -3.18 -18.89
C THR A 185 -18.26 -1.88 -18.50
N GLY A 186 -17.66 -1.15 -17.55
CA GLY A 186 -18.16 0.13 -17.04
C GLY A 186 -17.97 1.31 -17.97
N GLU A 187 -18.27 2.49 -17.43
CA GLU A 187 -18.22 3.75 -18.17
C GLU A 187 -16.80 4.35 -18.23
N TYR A 188 -16.55 5.11 -19.29
CA TYR A 188 -15.36 5.94 -19.41
C TYR A 188 -15.74 7.42 -19.34
N GLU A 189 -14.99 8.18 -18.56
CA GLU A 189 -14.96 9.64 -18.69
C GLU A 189 -13.82 10.03 -19.63
N ALA A 190 -14.19 10.35 -20.88
CA ALA A 190 -13.23 10.39 -21.99
C ALA A 190 -12.50 9.03 -22.13
N ASP A 191 -11.22 8.97 -21.78
CA ASP A 191 -10.42 7.73 -21.85
C ASP A 191 -10.16 7.12 -20.46
N HIS A 192 -10.66 7.76 -19.38
CA HIS A 192 -10.46 7.31 -18.01
C HIS A 192 -11.55 6.30 -17.62
N PRO A 193 -11.21 5.05 -17.25
CA PRO A 193 -12.20 4.12 -16.72
C PRO A 193 -12.70 4.62 -15.36
N VAL A 194 -14.00 4.51 -15.12
CA VAL A 194 -14.60 4.86 -13.83
C VAL A 194 -14.84 3.58 -13.04
N LEU A 195 -14.15 3.44 -11.91
CA LEU A 195 -14.26 2.30 -11.00
C LEU A 195 -14.69 2.79 -9.62
N GLN A 196 -15.46 2.00 -8.88
CA GLN A 196 -15.79 2.27 -7.48
C GLN A 196 -15.09 1.27 -6.56
N THR A 197 -14.49 1.75 -5.47
CA THR A 197 -14.09 0.87 -4.37
C THR A 197 -15.35 0.26 -3.74
N CYS A 198 -15.56 -1.05 -3.85
CA CYS A 198 -16.85 -1.67 -3.53
C CYS A 198 -16.77 -2.81 -2.50
N THR A 199 -15.60 -3.05 -1.91
CA THR A 199 -15.43 -4.02 -0.81
C THR A 199 -14.69 -3.39 0.36
N VAL A 200 -14.70 -4.09 1.50
CA VAL A 200 -13.96 -3.70 2.72
C VAL A 200 -12.44 -3.93 2.60
N ASN A 201 -12.01 -4.72 1.62
CA ASN A 201 -10.60 -4.95 1.24
C ASN A 201 -10.25 -4.23 -0.08
N ASN A 202 -10.86 -3.08 -0.30
CA ASN A 202 -10.65 -2.13 -1.41
C ASN A 202 -10.64 -2.67 -2.86
N ASN A 203 -11.21 -3.85 -3.11
CA ASN A 203 -11.43 -4.34 -4.48
C ASN A 203 -12.50 -3.49 -5.18
N MET A 204 -12.43 -3.50 -6.51
CA MET A 204 -13.13 -2.55 -7.37
C MET A 204 -14.39 -3.14 -7.96
N CYS A 205 -15.33 -2.27 -8.34
CA CYS A 205 -16.46 -2.57 -9.20
C CYS A 205 -16.45 -1.59 -10.38
N ASP A 206 -16.86 -2.05 -11.56
CA ASP A 206 -17.03 -1.22 -12.75
C ASP A 206 -18.44 -0.62 -12.90
N ALA A 207 -19.37 -1.01 -12.02
CA ALA A 207 -20.60 -0.30 -11.77
C ALA A 207 -20.45 0.67 -10.59
N VAL A 208 -20.89 1.91 -10.79
CA VAL A 208 -20.81 2.98 -9.79
C VAL A 208 -22.18 3.24 -9.17
N THR A 209 -22.21 3.38 -7.85
CA THR A 209 -23.38 3.79 -7.09
C THR A 209 -23.76 5.23 -7.44
N PRO A 210 -24.98 5.48 -7.95
CA PRO A 210 -25.41 6.84 -8.27
C PRO A 210 -25.40 7.74 -7.04
N GLY A 211 -24.85 8.95 -7.19
CA GLY A 211 -24.80 9.94 -6.11
C GLY A 211 -23.67 9.74 -5.09
N SER A 212 -22.74 8.80 -5.32
CA SER A 212 -21.51 8.70 -4.52
C SER A 212 -20.81 10.07 -4.43
N PRO A 213 -20.56 10.59 -3.22
CA PRO A 213 -20.18 11.98 -3.06
C PRO A 213 -18.67 12.23 -3.19
N LEU A 214 -17.86 11.18 -3.10
CA LEU A 214 -16.41 11.24 -3.19
C LEU A 214 -15.92 10.54 -4.45
N ARG A 215 -14.93 11.14 -5.10
CA ARG A 215 -14.19 10.53 -6.20
C ARG A 215 -12.74 11.00 -6.17
N PHE A 216 -11.85 10.16 -6.63
CA PHE A 216 -10.41 10.36 -6.53
C PHE A 216 -9.79 10.11 -7.89
N MET A 217 -8.92 11.03 -8.28
CA MET A 217 -8.05 10.86 -9.44
C MET A 217 -6.62 11.14 -8.98
N PRO A 218 -5.99 10.18 -8.28
CA PRO A 218 -4.64 10.37 -7.77
C PRO A 218 -3.64 10.58 -8.91
N ASP A 219 -2.52 11.22 -8.61
CA ASP A 219 -1.40 11.28 -9.56
C ASP A 219 -0.79 9.88 -9.72
N VAL A 220 -0.79 9.36 -10.94
CA VAL A 220 -0.24 8.04 -11.30
C VAL A 220 1.13 8.10 -11.95
N THR A 221 1.76 9.28 -12.09
CA THR A 221 3.07 9.41 -12.77
C THR A 221 4.21 8.73 -12.03
N ALA A 222 4.04 8.42 -10.73
CA ALA A 222 5.00 7.60 -10.01
C ALA A 222 5.08 6.20 -10.65
N THR A 223 6.24 5.57 -10.50
CA THR A 223 6.46 4.16 -10.88
C THR A 223 7.22 3.45 -9.77
N ARG A 224 7.27 2.12 -9.87
CA ARG A 224 7.97 1.24 -8.93
C ARG A 224 9.07 0.49 -9.68
N PRO A 225 10.33 0.52 -9.20
CA PRO A 225 11.37 -0.35 -9.75
C PRO A 225 10.99 -1.84 -9.57
N GLU A 226 11.26 -2.67 -10.57
CA GLU A 226 10.89 -4.10 -10.54
C GLU A 226 11.52 -4.85 -9.35
N ASP A 227 12.72 -4.45 -8.96
CA ASP A 227 13.51 -5.02 -7.86
C ASP A 227 13.13 -4.50 -6.47
N ARG A 228 12.07 -3.69 -6.36
CA ARG A 228 11.58 -3.12 -5.11
C ARG A 228 10.15 -3.54 -4.81
N THR A 229 9.80 -3.65 -3.54
CA THR A 229 8.45 -4.08 -3.13
C THR A 229 7.38 -3.01 -3.43
N ARG A 230 6.08 -3.33 -3.31
CA ARG A 230 4.99 -2.36 -3.59
C ARG A 230 5.01 -1.19 -2.60
N GLU A 231 5.42 -1.46 -1.37
CA GLU A 231 5.55 -0.49 -0.29
C GLU A 231 6.66 0.56 -0.57
N TYR A 232 7.50 0.35 -1.60
CA TYR A 232 8.46 1.36 -2.05
C TYR A 232 7.81 2.72 -2.35
N VAL A 233 6.58 2.73 -2.90
CA VAL A 233 5.89 4.01 -3.18
C VAL A 233 5.51 4.74 -1.89
N MET A 234 5.27 4.02 -0.79
CA MET A 234 5.08 4.62 0.54
C MET A 234 6.39 5.18 1.08
N ASP A 235 7.53 4.53 0.82
CA ASP A 235 8.85 5.05 1.18
C ASP A 235 9.15 6.39 0.49
N GLN A 236 8.71 6.53 -0.78
CA GLN A 236 8.82 7.79 -1.53
C GLN A 236 7.80 8.85 -1.07
N GLN A 237 6.77 8.46 -0.33
CA GLN A 237 5.71 9.32 0.21
C GLN A 237 5.53 9.06 1.72
N PRO A 238 6.53 9.40 2.56
CA PRO A 238 6.61 8.94 3.96
C PRO A 238 5.42 9.29 4.86
N TRP A 239 4.67 10.33 4.50
CA TRP A 239 3.45 10.72 5.21
C TRP A 239 2.38 9.62 5.23
N THR A 240 2.44 8.65 4.30
CA THR A 240 1.53 7.49 4.25
C THR A 240 1.67 6.60 5.49
N TYR A 241 2.88 6.39 6.02
CA TYR A 241 3.12 5.63 7.26
C TYR A 241 2.47 6.29 8.48
N ARG A 242 2.43 7.63 8.50
CA ARG A 242 1.73 8.36 9.55
C ARG A 242 0.23 8.12 9.50
N VAL A 243 -0.38 8.19 8.32
CA VAL A 243 -1.82 7.93 8.18
C VAL A 243 -2.13 6.49 8.60
N MET A 244 -1.35 5.53 8.11
CA MET A 244 -1.44 4.11 8.48
C MET A 244 -1.46 3.90 10.01
N ALA A 245 -0.46 4.40 10.72
CA ALA A 245 -0.37 4.21 12.17
C ALA A 245 -1.47 4.97 12.93
N GLN A 246 -1.79 6.18 12.48
CA GLN A 246 -2.86 6.98 13.10
C GLN A 246 -4.24 6.34 12.92
N GLU A 247 -4.48 5.59 11.85
CA GLU A 247 -5.73 4.86 11.64
C GLU A 247 -5.91 3.77 12.69
N MET A 248 -4.87 2.97 12.91
CA MET A 248 -4.88 1.88 13.90
C MET A 248 -5.07 2.41 15.32
N LEU A 249 -4.44 3.54 15.65
CA LEU A 249 -4.68 4.26 16.90
C LEU A 249 -6.15 4.69 17.05
N ARG A 250 -6.70 5.36 16.04
CA ARG A 250 -8.07 5.88 16.07
C ARG A 250 -9.10 4.77 16.24
N GLU A 251 -8.84 3.63 15.63
CA GLU A 251 -9.76 2.48 15.61
C GLU A 251 -9.61 1.56 16.82
N GLY A 252 -8.64 1.83 17.71
CA GLY A 252 -8.38 0.99 18.87
C GLY A 252 -7.89 -0.40 18.48
N LYS A 253 -7.19 -0.50 17.34
CA LYS A 253 -6.64 -1.76 16.81
C LYS A 253 -5.22 -2.05 17.30
N ILE A 254 -4.68 -1.22 18.20
CA ILE A 254 -3.38 -1.45 18.82
C ILE A 254 -3.50 -1.78 20.31
N GLU A 255 -2.63 -2.66 20.80
CA GLU A 255 -2.45 -2.87 22.23
C GLU A 255 -1.63 -1.75 22.88
N SER A 256 -1.84 -1.54 24.17
CA SER A 256 -1.12 -0.54 24.96
C SER A 256 -0.91 -1.05 26.38
N PRO A 257 0.35 -1.27 26.82
CA PRO A 257 1.60 -1.08 26.07
C PRO A 257 1.77 -2.08 24.91
N SER A 258 2.65 -1.79 23.96
CA SER A 258 3.10 -2.78 22.96
C SER A 258 3.80 -3.94 23.65
N ASP A 259 3.51 -5.18 23.28
CA ASP A 259 4.17 -6.37 23.81
C ASP A 259 4.53 -7.36 22.69
N PRO A 260 5.81 -7.44 22.28
CA PRO A 260 6.25 -8.38 21.24
C PRO A 260 6.15 -9.87 21.64
N ALA A 261 5.67 -10.19 22.84
CA ALA A 261 5.31 -11.56 23.22
C ALA A 261 3.87 -11.95 22.80
N THR A 262 3.02 -10.98 22.47
CA THR A 262 1.65 -11.24 22.01
C THR A 262 1.58 -11.22 20.48
N THR A 263 0.46 -11.63 19.91
CA THR A 263 0.16 -11.48 18.48
C THR A 263 -0.68 -10.24 18.18
N ALA A 264 -1.04 -9.45 19.20
CA ALA A 264 -1.78 -8.22 18.97
C ALA A 264 -0.84 -7.18 18.34
N VAL A 265 -1.39 -6.24 17.60
CA VAL A 265 -0.56 -5.20 16.96
C VAL A 265 -0.22 -4.15 18.01
N GLY A 266 1.06 -3.92 18.27
CA GLY A 266 1.52 -2.81 19.09
C GLY A 266 1.51 -1.46 18.36
N ASP A 267 1.96 -0.42 19.04
CA ASP A 267 2.30 0.85 18.39
C ASP A 267 3.35 0.65 17.30
N GLN A 268 3.07 1.10 16.07
CA GLN A 268 3.92 0.85 14.90
C GLN A 268 5.35 1.41 15.03
N ARG A 269 5.63 2.29 16.02
CA ARG A 269 6.99 2.76 16.32
C ARG A 269 7.87 1.69 16.95
N THR A 270 7.31 0.62 17.51
CA THR A 270 8.05 -0.52 18.08
C THR A 270 8.47 -1.55 17.03
N TYR A 271 8.07 -1.37 15.77
CA TYR A 271 8.35 -2.30 14.69
C TYR A 271 9.56 -1.88 13.86
N LEU A 272 10.43 -2.86 13.56
CA LEU A 272 11.43 -2.75 12.51
C LEU A 272 10.76 -3.09 11.17
N PHE A 273 10.64 -2.12 10.27
CA PHE A 273 10.12 -2.31 8.91
C PHE A 273 11.25 -2.76 7.98
N VAL A 274 11.10 -3.90 7.32
CA VAL A 274 12.15 -4.49 6.47
C VAL A 274 11.62 -4.80 5.08
N GLU A 275 12.43 -4.52 4.06
CA GLU A 275 12.24 -5.05 2.71
C GLU A 275 13.37 -6.05 2.40
N PHE A 276 13.02 -7.22 1.88
CA PHE A 276 13.97 -8.25 1.47
C PHE A 276 13.53 -8.94 0.18
N ALA A 277 14.45 -9.61 -0.52
CA ALA A 277 14.12 -10.40 -1.70
C ALA A 277 14.32 -11.89 -1.42
N LYS A 278 13.32 -12.71 -1.76
CA LYS A 278 13.42 -14.17 -1.66
C LYS A 278 12.98 -14.90 -2.93
N THR A 279 13.46 -16.13 -3.07
CA THR A 279 12.97 -17.11 -4.04
C THR A 279 12.71 -18.45 -3.37
N THR A 280 11.75 -19.20 -3.88
CA THR A 280 11.45 -20.56 -3.43
C THR A 280 11.92 -21.56 -4.47
N GLY A 281 12.70 -22.56 -4.03
CA GLY A 281 13.18 -23.63 -4.90
C GLY A 281 12.12 -24.69 -5.20
N ALA A 282 12.52 -25.70 -5.99
CA ALA A 282 11.64 -26.83 -6.29
C ALA A 282 11.36 -27.67 -5.04
N ALA A 283 10.13 -28.14 -4.91
CA ALA A 283 9.74 -29.10 -3.87
C ALA A 283 10.45 -30.45 -4.06
N THR A 284 10.79 -31.10 -2.97
CA THR A 284 11.40 -32.44 -2.94
C THR A 284 10.43 -33.51 -2.44
N GLY A 285 9.25 -33.12 -1.96
CA GLY A 285 8.21 -34.01 -1.46
C GLY A 285 6.81 -33.41 -1.50
N THR A 286 5.90 -34.03 -0.73
CA THR A 286 4.51 -33.58 -0.57
C THR A 286 4.37 -32.71 0.68
N GLY A 287 3.45 -31.74 0.66
CA GLY A 287 3.21 -30.85 1.79
C GLY A 287 3.08 -29.39 1.37
N SER A 288 3.19 -28.49 2.33
CA SER A 288 3.02 -27.06 2.10
C SER A 288 4.32 -26.40 1.63
N VAL A 289 4.17 -25.40 0.77
CA VAL A 289 5.27 -24.51 0.35
C VAL A 289 5.71 -23.68 1.57
N PRO A 290 7.01 -23.55 1.85
CA PRO A 290 7.48 -22.70 2.93
C PRO A 290 7.41 -21.23 2.55
N GLY A 291 7.04 -20.41 3.52
CA GLY A 291 7.36 -19.00 3.55
C GLY A 291 8.66 -18.71 4.26
N VAL A 292 9.03 -17.43 4.29
CA VAL A 292 10.15 -16.90 5.08
C VAL A 292 9.62 -15.85 6.04
N ALA A 293 10.04 -15.95 7.29
CA ALA A 293 9.89 -14.92 8.30
C ALA A 293 11.26 -14.31 8.62
N LEU A 294 11.27 -13.06 9.08
CA LEU A 294 12.48 -12.45 9.62
C LEU A 294 12.48 -12.53 11.15
N GLY A 295 13.67 -12.74 11.69
CA GLY A 295 13.95 -12.73 13.11
C GLY A 295 14.96 -11.65 13.46
N VAL A 296 14.84 -11.06 14.64
CA VAL A 296 15.77 -10.09 15.19
C VAL A 296 16.23 -10.56 16.56
N ARG A 297 17.54 -10.58 16.79
CA ARG A 297 18.11 -10.73 18.14
C ARG A 297 18.63 -9.39 18.61
N LEU A 298 18.40 -9.09 19.88
CA LEU A 298 18.93 -7.88 20.52
C LEU A 298 20.23 -8.22 21.24
N LYS A 299 21.13 -7.25 21.35
CA LYS A 299 22.39 -7.39 22.11
C LYS A 299 22.14 -7.61 23.60
N SER A 300 21.08 -7.00 24.13
CA SER A 300 20.67 -7.11 25.54
C SER A 300 20.09 -8.48 25.90
N ASP A 301 19.47 -9.15 24.92
CA ASP A 301 18.91 -10.50 25.08
C ASP A 301 19.20 -11.32 23.81
N PRO A 302 20.41 -11.88 23.68
CA PRO A 302 20.77 -12.66 22.51
C PRO A 302 20.06 -14.02 22.47
N SER A 303 19.43 -14.45 23.57
CA SER A 303 18.73 -15.73 23.66
C SER A 303 17.38 -15.71 22.95
N ARG A 304 16.69 -14.56 22.98
CA ARG A 304 15.39 -14.36 22.35
C ARG A 304 15.51 -13.97 20.88
N LEU A 305 14.67 -14.58 20.05
CA LEU A 305 14.46 -14.22 18.66
C LEU A 305 13.07 -13.61 18.52
N TYR A 306 12.99 -12.31 18.24
CA TYR A 306 11.74 -11.63 17.92
C TYR A 306 11.42 -11.90 16.45
N ARG A 307 10.23 -12.38 16.12
CA ARG A 307 9.91 -12.87 14.78
C ARG A 307 8.78 -12.08 14.15
N SER A 308 8.90 -11.80 12.86
CA SER A 308 7.87 -11.11 12.09
C SER A 308 6.53 -11.83 12.08
N ASP A 309 6.56 -13.16 12.19
CA ASP A 309 5.38 -14.01 12.11
C ASP A 309 4.78 -14.38 13.47
N HIS A 310 5.35 -13.90 14.60
CA HIS A 310 4.91 -14.25 15.96
C HIS A 310 4.63 -15.76 16.14
N ASP A 311 5.49 -16.60 15.55
CA ASP A 311 5.36 -18.05 15.52
C ASP A 311 4.11 -18.61 14.79
N GLN A 312 3.30 -17.79 14.13
CA GLN A 312 2.21 -18.20 13.25
C GLN A 312 2.73 -18.56 11.85
N PRO A 313 2.82 -19.84 11.44
CA PRO A 313 3.45 -20.20 10.16
C PRO A 313 2.79 -19.57 8.94
N THR A 314 1.46 -19.40 8.97
CA THR A 314 0.67 -18.75 7.91
C THR A 314 0.95 -17.26 7.75
N TRP A 315 1.66 -16.64 8.70
CA TRP A 315 2.10 -15.24 8.65
C TRP A 315 3.50 -15.06 8.06
N SER A 316 4.18 -16.16 7.71
CA SER A 316 5.39 -16.09 6.90
C SER A 316 5.10 -15.75 5.44
N ILE A 317 6.12 -15.28 4.72
CA ILE A 317 5.98 -14.79 3.34
C ILE A 317 6.34 -15.89 2.34
N ASP A 318 5.35 -16.42 1.65
CA ASP A 318 5.47 -17.46 0.62
C ASP A 318 5.77 -16.90 -0.78
N ARG A 319 5.41 -15.64 -1.04
CA ARG A 319 5.62 -14.95 -2.33
C ARG A 319 7.11 -14.75 -2.65
N ASP A 320 7.46 -14.90 -3.92
CA ASP A 320 8.81 -14.64 -4.44
C ASP A 320 8.98 -13.19 -4.90
N GLY A 321 10.24 -12.78 -5.02
CA GLY A 321 10.63 -11.42 -5.39
C GLY A 321 10.84 -10.51 -4.18
N PRO A 322 10.81 -9.18 -4.38
CA PRO A 322 10.94 -8.21 -3.31
C PRO A 322 9.66 -8.11 -2.47
N VAL A 323 9.80 -8.33 -1.17
CA VAL A 323 8.71 -8.39 -0.20
C VAL A 323 9.01 -7.51 1.01
N ALA A 324 7.97 -7.03 1.68
CA ALA A 324 8.06 -6.26 2.91
C ALA A 324 7.49 -7.05 4.10
N THR A 325 8.04 -6.79 5.28
CA THR A 325 7.59 -7.34 6.57
C THR A 325 7.92 -6.36 7.69
N THR A 326 7.43 -6.65 8.89
CA THR A 326 7.84 -5.97 10.12
C THR A 326 8.18 -6.98 11.21
N VAL A 327 9.06 -6.61 12.14
CA VAL A 327 9.34 -7.37 13.37
C VAL A 327 9.04 -6.47 14.56
N GLU A 328 8.11 -6.87 15.43
CA GLU A 328 7.84 -6.16 16.67
C GLU A 328 8.98 -6.35 17.67
N LEU A 329 9.42 -5.26 18.28
CA LEU A 329 10.52 -5.24 19.25
C LEU A 329 10.09 -4.51 20.52
N PRO A 330 10.80 -4.71 21.64
CA PRO A 330 10.54 -3.95 22.86
C PRO A 330 10.56 -2.44 22.60
N GLU A 331 9.67 -1.71 23.26
CA GLU A 331 9.58 -0.26 23.14
C GLU A 331 10.95 0.40 23.41
N GLY A 332 11.30 1.39 22.59
CA GLY A 332 12.58 2.09 22.70
C GLY A 332 13.76 1.42 21.99
N THR A 333 13.57 0.24 21.38
CA THR A 333 14.61 -0.42 20.58
C THR A 333 15.11 0.47 19.45
N THR A 334 16.43 0.54 19.28
CA THR A 334 17.12 1.28 18.22
C THR A 334 17.93 0.36 17.32
N ALA A 335 18.41 0.89 16.19
CA ALA A 335 19.32 0.16 15.30
C ALA A 335 20.59 -0.36 16.02
N SER A 336 21.08 0.40 17.02
CA SER A 336 22.30 0.04 17.76
C SER A 336 22.12 -1.14 18.72
N ASP A 337 20.87 -1.48 19.04
CA ASP A 337 20.53 -2.59 19.95
C ASP A 337 20.45 -3.94 19.23
N ILE A 338 20.36 -3.94 17.89
CA ILE A 338 20.24 -5.16 17.10
C ILE A 338 21.59 -5.89 17.05
N ALA A 339 21.59 -7.19 17.36
CA ALA A 339 22.73 -8.08 17.25
C ALA A 339 22.76 -8.82 15.90
N SER A 340 21.61 -9.29 15.43
CA SER A 340 21.46 -9.96 14.13
C SER A 340 20.06 -9.77 13.56
N VAL A 341 19.99 -9.84 12.23
CA VAL A 341 18.76 -10.13 11.49
C VAL A 341 18.92 -11.49 10.82
N GLU A 342 17.93 -12.36 11.04
CA GLU A 342 17.92 -13.77 10.65
C GLU A 342 16.71 -14.04 9.74
N ALA A 343 16.85 -14.94 8.78
CA ALA A 343 15.74 -15.49 8.02
C ALA A 343 15.37 -16.87 8.58
N ILE A 344 14.08 -17.17 8.67
CA ILE A 344 13.56 -18.46 9.11
C ILE A 344 12.59 -19.01 8.07
N ARG A 345 12.82 -20.26 7.65
CA ARG A 345 11.96 -21.03 6.75
C ARG A 345 10.77 -21.59 7.52
N ARG A 346 9.56 -21.37 7.00
CA ARG A 346 8.31 -21.72 7.68
C ARG A 346 7.31 -22.39 6.73
N PRO A 347 7.14 -23.71 6.78
CA PRO A 347 6.02 -24.37 6.11
C PRO A 347 4.69 -23.73 6.53
N THR A 348 3.92 -23.24 5.56
CA THR A 348 2.74 -22.39 5.82
C THR A 348 1.46 -23.16 6.14
N GLY A 349 1.47 -24.48 6.01
CA GLY A 349 0.28 -25.33 6.18
C GLY A 349 0.64 -26.75 6.62
N LEU A 350 -0.17 -27.73 6.20
CA LEU A 350 0.04 -29.13 6.56
C LEU A 350 1.26 -29.71 5.84
N GLY A 351 2.17 -30.27 6.64
CA GLY A 351 3.41 -30.89 6.16
C GLY A 351 4.40 -29.91 5.56
N ASP A 352 5.51 -30.45 5.10
CA ASP A 352 6.61 -29.70 4.51
C ASP A 352 7.00 -30.36 3.19
N ASN A 353 6.84 -29.63 2.07
CA ASN A 353 7.20 -30.16 0.75
C ASN A 353 8.71 -30.17 0.47
N GLY A 354 9.54 -29.75 1.44
CA GLY A 354 10.99 -29.79 1.40
C GLY A 354 11.64 -28.75 0.47
N ALA A 355 10.86 -27.85 -0.15
CA ALA A 355 11.40 -26.80 -1.01
C ALA A 355 12.35 -25.88 -0.21
N PRO A 356 13.55 -25.55 -0.70
CA PRO A 356 14.39 -24.56 -0.04
C PRO A 356 13.86 -23.15 -0.29
N ALA A 357 14.22 -22.20 0.58
CA ALA A 357 13.95 -20.78 0.37
C ALA A 357 15.27 -20.00 0.44
N THR A 358 15.54 -19.15 -0.55
CA THR A 358 16.77 -18.37 -0.61
C THR A 358 16.46 -16.89 -0.42
N VAL A 359 17.14 -16.24 0.53
CA VAL A 359 17.10 -14.78 0.71
C VAL A 359 18.35 -14.17 0.09
N ALA A 360 18.15 -13.22 -0.82
CA ALA A 360 19.22 -12.65 -1.65
C ALA A 360 19.62 -11.22 -1.27
N SER A 361 18.71 -10.46 -0.65
CA SER A 361 18.99 -9.10 -0.21
C SER A 361 18.10 -8.63 0.93
N LEU A 362 18.61 -7.66 1.68
CA LEU A 362 17.84 -6.73 2.50
C LEU A 362 17.98 -5.35 1.85
N ASN A 363 16.88 -4.83 1.31
CA ASN A 363 16.88 -3.59 0.52
C ASN A 363 16.71 -2.34 1.39
N ARG A 364 16.03 -2.49 2.55
CA ARG A 364 15.91 -1.44 3.58
C ARG A 364 15.53 -2.03 4.94
N GLY A 365 15.86 -1.29 6.00
CA GLY A 365 15.33 -1.51 7.35
C GLY A 365 15.32 -0.21 8.16
N PHE A 366 14.15 0.16 8.70
CA PHE A 366 13.98 1.40 9.47
C PHE A 366 12.95 1.24 10.60
N PHE A 367 13.00 2.18 11.56
CA PHE A 367 11.96 2.40 12.56
C PHE A 367 11.18 3.67 12.22
N LEU A 368 9.96 3.81 12.74
CA LEU A 368 9.26 5.09 12.74
C LEU A 368 9.74 6.01 13.87
N ASP A 369 9.61 7.32 13.68
CA ASP A 369 9.86 8.34 14.70
C ASP A 369 8.60 8.68 15.50
N GLY A 370 8.71 9.63 16.45
CA GLY A 370 7.57 10.07 17.26
C GLY A 370 6.43 10.72 16.48
N SER A 371 6.66 11.08 15.22
CA SER A 371 5.65 11.61 14.29
C SER A 371 5.16 10.57 13.28
N TYR A 372 5.46 9.29 13.51
CA TYR A 372 5.16 8.15 12.63
C TYR A 372 5.76 8.31 11.23
N LEU A 373 6.90 8.99 11.11
CA LEU A 373 7.66 9.04 9.86
C LEU A 373 8.82 8.05 9.90
N PRO A 374 9.15 7.38 8.77
CA PRO A 374 10.32 6.52 8.69
C PRO A 374 11.60 7.31 8.98
N LYS A 375 12.42 6.77 9.89
CA LYS A 375 13.81 7.19 10.06
C LYS A 375 14.65 6.71 8.87
N PRO A 376 15.87 7.25 8.67
CA PRO A 376 16.78 6.74 7.64
C PRO A 376 16.99 5.22 7.78
N SER A 377 16.97 4.53 6.64
CA SER A 377 17.28 3.09 6.60
C SER A 377 18.71 2.87 7.04
N PHE A 378 18.92 1.96 7.98
CA PHE A 378 20.25 1.59 8.49
C PHE A 378 20.69 0.19 8.03
N LEU A 379 19.77 -0.57 7.43
CA LEU A 379 19.97 -1.95 7.07
C LEU A 379 20.00 -2.09 5.54
N SER A 380 21.09 -2.66 5.05
CA SER A 380 21.30 -3.02 3.65
C SER A 380 22.20 -4.25 3.64
N TRP A 381 21.80 -5.27 2.91
CA TRP A 381 22.58 -6.50 2.76
C TRP A 381 22.35 -7.10 1.38
N LYS A 382 23.38 -7.73 0.82
CA LYS A 382 23.30 -8.49 -0.42
C LYS A 382 24.14 -9.75 -0.28
N GLY A 383 23.57 -10.89 -0.62
CA GLY A 383 24.23 -12.18 -0.50
C GLY A 383 23.32 -13.30 -0.97
N SER A 384 23.50 -14.48 -0.40
CA SER A 384 22.64 -15.63 -0.66
C SER A 384 22.64 -16.52 0.58
N VAL A 385 21.50 -16.59 1.25
CA VAL A 385 21.28 -17.51 2.38
C VAL A 385 20.15 -18.43 1.98
N THR A 386 20.46 -19.71 1.79
CA THR A 386 19.50 -20.76 1.45
C THR A 386 19.12 -21.53 2.70
N LEU A 387 17.83 -21.52 3.00
CA LEU A 387 17.22 -22.21 4.12
C LEU A 387 16.62 -23.53 3.62
N THR A 388 16.89 -24.62 4.31
CA THR A 388 16.43 -25.97 3.98
C THR A 388 15.66 -26.56 5.16
N PRO A 389 15.04 -27.75 5.04
CA PRO A 389 14.48 -28.44 6.21
C PRO A 389 15.54 -28.73 7.28
N ASP A 390 16.76 -29.10 6.89
CA ASP A 390 17.85 -29.44 7.81
C ASP A 390 18.53 -28.21 8.41
N ASP A 391 18.52 -27.08 7.68
CA ASP A 391 19.03 -25.78 8.13
C ASP A 391 17.97 -24.69 7.89
N PRO A 392 16.95 -24.60 8.76
CA PRO A 392 15.78 -23.76 8.51
C PRO A 392 16.01 -22.28 8.85
N SER A 393 17.18 -21.89 9.33
CA SER A 393 17.46 -20.51 9.75
C SER A 393 18.85 -20.05 9.35
N GLY A 394 19.00 -18.80 8.96
CA GLY A 394 20.31 -18.25 8.60
C GLY A 394 20.43 -16.77 8.89
N VAL A 395 21.61 -16.33 9.32
CA VAL A 395 21.90 -14.92 9.61
C VAL A 395 22.10 -14.17 8.30
N LEU A 396 21.31 -13.12 8.08
CA LEU A 396 21.44 -12.23 6.93
C LEU A 396 22.39 -11.07 7.24
N TRP A 397 22.26 -10.47 8.43
CA TRP A 397 22.96 -9.23 8.75
C TRP A 397 23.41 -9.17 10.20
N ARG A 398 24.54 -8.51 10.42
CA ARG A 398 25.08 -8.07 11.72
C ARG A 398 25.63 -6.63 11.57
N PRO A 399 25.59 -5.80 12.63
CA PRO A 399 26.10 -4.43 12.61
C PRO A 399 27.58 -4.29 12.24
#